data_AF-A0A0D9VRP8-F1
#
_entry.id   AF-A0A0D9VRP8-F1
#
_cell.length_a   1.000
_cell.length_b   1.000
_cell.length_c   1.000
_cell.angle_alpha   90.00
_cell.angle_beta   90.00
_cell.angle_gamma   90.00
#
_symmetry.space_group_name_H-M   'P 1'
#
loop_
_entity.id
_entity.type
_entity.pdbx_description
1 polymer ?
#
loop_
_entity_poly.entity_id
_entity_poly.type
_entity_poly.pdbx_seq_one_letter_code
_entity_poly.pdbx_strand_id
1 'polypeptide(L)'
;MSAAAASPPPTAAAGEHPRFHISGLLSPETCKELEFVHRSCGTAGYRPSVVSTSLPHLAATGCGHLLLPFVPVRERLRDAVESAFSCHFDLFIEFTGLISWCKGASIGWHSDDNKPYLRQRAFTAVCYLNDHGKDYKGGILQFQDGEPSCITPVAGDAVIYTADNSNIHCVDEVIEGERLTLTLWFTRDSAYDEDPKLLSFLSQTSLNYEPVHQRPYIPLPASDLMYWFSYDHSGFDIRCARVHILGFSFHTSIDEDSKSFAPAEDDPIEFLGKPVRLGREDGVFDKVFANGLHALQVVQFYYWKAPELAAKRKQTSGGSGTACCPVIQSRGTKLPLPFNHGVEQTIFGSYKNAEIDFEWNDFGLALSMWENYSENLQRKLSTSLPYWLSNEAIFITNSFSPQVCNGGN
;
A
#
# COMPACT_ATOMS: atom_id res chain seq x y z
N MET A 1 1.51 48.29 -23.26
CA MET A 1 0.71 47.09 -23.53
C MET A 1 0.17 46.61 -22.20
N SER A 2 -1.16 46.63 -22.05
CA SER A 2 -1.86 46.32 -20.81
C SER A 2 -1.87 44.80 -20.59
N ALA A 3 -1.46 44.37 -19.40
CA ALA A 3 -1.55 42.97 -18.96
C ALA A 3 -3.03 42.61 -18.82
N ALA A 4 -3.51 41.69 -19.65
CA ALA A 4 -4.85 41.13 -19.52
C ALA A 4 -4.89 40.31 -18.22
N ALA A 5 -5.68 40.78 -17.26
CA ALA A 5 -6.03 40.01 -16.08
C ALA A 5 -6.78 38.75 -16.53
N ALA A 6 -6.27 37.59 -16.11
CA ALA A 6 -6.97 36.32 -16.27
C ALA A 6 -8.36 36.44 -15.62
N SER A 7 -9.40 36.05 -16.37
CA SER A 7 -10.76 36.05 -15.84
C SER A 7 -10.86 35.01 -14.73
N PRO A 8 -11.58 35.28 -13.63
CA PRO A 8 -11.81 34.29 -12.59
C PRO A 8 -12.55 33.08 -13.19
N PRO A 9 -12.28 31.86 -12.71
CA PRO A 9 -12.98 30.67 -13.16
C PRO A 9 -14.49 30.84 -12.91
N PRO A 10 -15.35 30.24 -13.75
CA PRO A 10 -16.79 30.24 -13.51
C PRO A 10 -17.04 29.61 -12.14
N THR A 11 -17.67 30.39 -11.26
CA THR A 11 -18.18 29.90 -9.98
C THR A 11 -19.29 28.91 -10.31
N ALA A 12 -19.15 27.66 -9.84
CA ALA A 12 -20.21 26.66 -9.92
C ALA A 12 -21.52 27.27 -9.40
N ALA A 13 -22.62 27.06 -10.13
CA ALA A 13 -23.89 27.65 -9.77
C ALA A 13 -24.29 27.16 -8.36
N ALA A 14 -24.80 28.07 -7.52
CA ALA A 14 -25.23 27.74 -6.16
C ALA A 14 -26.26 26.60 -6.21
N GLY A 15 -25.92 25.44 -5.62
CA GLY A 15 -26.75 24.23 -5.60
C GLY A 15 -26.28 23.10 -6.53
N GLU A 16 -25.22 23.28 -7.31
CA GLU A 16 -24.56 22.17 -7.98
C GLU A 16 -23.62 21.46 -7.01
N HIS A 17 -23.80 20.15 -6.86
CA HIS A 17 -22.91 19.28 -6.11
C HIS A 17 -22.11 18.43 -7.10
N PRO A 18 -21.16 19.00 -7.86
CA PRO A 18 -20.51 18.26 -8.94
C PRO A 18 -19.63 17.15 -8.35
N ARG A 19 -20.05 15.91 -8.63
CA ARG A 19 -19.35 14.70 -8.26
C ARG A 19 -19.66 13.60 -9.27
N PHE A 20 -18.73 12.67 -9.43
CA PHE A 20 -18.78 11.69 -10.50
C PHE A 20 -18.33 10.33 -9.99
N HIS A 21 -19.06 9.30 -10.39
CA HIS A 21 -18.67 7.90 -10.24
C HIS A 21 -18.13 7.41 -11.57
N ILE A 22 -16.89 6.93 -11.56
CA ILE A 22 -16.20 6.40 -12.73
C ILE A 22 -15.98 4.91 -12.48
N SER A 23 -16.73 4.08 -13.19
CA SER A 23 -16.62 2.63 -13.04
C SER A 23 -15.37 2.07 -13.72
N GLY A 24 -14.67 1.14 -13.05
CA GLY A 24 -13.54 0.41 -13.63
C GLY A 24 -12.38 1.28 -14.11
N LEU A 25 -12.10 2.40 -13.43
CA LEU A 25 -10.97 3.27 -13.74
C LEU A 25 -9.63 2.52 -13.62
N LEU A 26 -9.49 1.65 -12.62
CA LEU A 26 -8.34 0.76 -12.44
C LEU A 26 -8.70 -0.67 -12.82
N SER A 27 -7.72 -1.40 -13.37
CA SER A 27 -7.90 -2.81 -13.65
C SER A 27 -7.84 -3.64 -12.36
N PRO A 28 -8.44 -4.84 -12.33
CA PRO A 28 -8.34 -5.76 -11.21
C PRO A 28 -6.89 -6.06 -10.80
N GLU A 29 -5.98 -6.17 -11.77
CA GLU A 29 -4.56 -6.42 -11.53
C GLU A 29 -3.89 -5.25 -10.80
N THR A 30 -4.18 -4.00 -11.20
CA THR A 30 -3.68 -2.81 -10.52
C THR A 30 -4.25 -2.70 -9.11
N CYS A 31 -5.54 -3.00 -8.92
CA CYS A 31 -6.14 -3.04 -7.59
C CYS A 31 -5.41 -4.04 -6.68
N LYS A 32 -5.13 -5.26 -7.17
CA LYS A 32 -4.43 -6.29 -6.40
C LYS A 32 -2.96 -5.94 -6.11
N GLU A 33 -2.27 -5.27 -7.03
CA GLU A 33 -0.92 -4.77 -6.79
C GLU A 33 -0.89 -3.70 -5.68
N LEU A 34 -1.85 -2.78 -5.69
CA LEU A 34 -1.99 -1.77 -4.63
C LEU A 34 -2.45 -2.37 -3.29
N GLU A 35 -3.35 -3.36 -3.30
CA GLU A 35 -3.70 -4.15 -2.09
C GLU A 35 -2.45 -4.80 -1.50
N PHE A 36 -1.61 -5.43 -2.33
CA PHE A 36 -0.35 -6.03 -1.91
C PHE A 36 0.56 -4.99 -1.24
N VAL A 37 0.76 -3.83 -1.87
CA VAL A 37 1.60 -2.76 -1.29
C VAL A 37 1.04 -2.32 0.06
N HIS A 38 -0.27 -2.07 0.17
CA HIS A 38 -0.89 -1.61 1.40
C HIS A 38 -0.80 -2.63 2.54
N ARG A 39 -1.16 -3.89 2.26
CA ARG A 39 -1.15 -4.96 3.27
C ARG A 39 0.25 -5.33 3.70
N SER A 40 1.25 -5.00 2.90
CA SER A 40 2.64 -5.24 3.25
C SER A 40 3.30 -4.11 4.00
N CYS A 41 2.91 -2.86 3.74
CA CYS A 41 3.60 -1.66 4.24
C CYS A 41 2.67 -0.73 5.05
N GLY A 42 1.53 -1.24 5.52
CA GLY A 42 0.55 -0.48 6.29
C GLY A 42 1.01 -0.23 7.73
N THR A 43 0.80 0.99 8.20
CA THR A 43 0.98 1.41 9.59
C THR A 43 -0.34 1.88 10.20
N ALA A 44 -0.41 1.96 11.52
CA ALA A 44 -1.59 2.48 12.20
C ALA A 44 -1.90 3.90 11.72
N GLY A 45 -3.12 4.12 11.27
CA GLY A 45 -3.61 5.41 10.85
C GLY A 45 -3.90 6.32 12.03
N TYR A 46 -4.09 7.61 11.77
CA TYR A 46 -4.37 8.59 12.83
C TYR A 46 -5.76 8.42 13.47
N ARG A 47 -6.67 7.68 12.82
CA ARG A 47 -8.00 7.38 13.33
C ARG A 47 -8.04 5.97 13.94
N PRO A 48 -8.88 5.76 14.96
CA PRO A 48 -9.18 4.41 15.43
C PRO A 48 -9.61 3.51 14.27
N SER A 49 -9.17 2.26 14.33
CA SER A 49 -9.50 1.22 13.34
C SER A 49 -9.06 1.50 11.89
N VAL A 50 -8.10 2.40 11.65
CA VAL A 50 -7.61 2.72 10.30
C VAL A 50 -6.15 2.28 10.15
N VAL A 51 -5.80 1.71 9.00
CA VAL A 51 -4.41 1.47 8.57
C VAL A 51 -4.12 2.37 7.36
N SER A 52 -2.92 2.94 7.31
CA SER A 52 -2.50 3.81 6.21
C SER A 52 -1.11 3.47 5.67
N THR A 53 -0.94 3.61 4.35
CA THR A 53 0.36 3.60 3.68
C THR A 53 0.45 4.86 2.83
N SER A 54 1.30 5.80 3.25
CA SER A 54 1.60 7.01 2.48
C SER A 54 2.86 6.82 1.63
N LEU A 55 2.97 7.62 0.56
CA LEU A 55 4.15 7.56 -0.31
C LEU A 55 5.47 7.90 0.44
N PRO A 56 5.52 8.91 1.33
CA PRO A 56 6.71 9.16 2.14
C PRO A 56 7.06 8.00 3.08
N HIS A 57 6.07 7.26 3.61
CA HIS A 57 6.33 6.09 4.45
C HIS A 57 7.03 4.98 3.66
N LEU A 58 6.61 4.74 2.41
CA LEU A 58 7.30 3.78 1.53
C LEU A 58 8.75 4.20 1.28
N ALA A 59 8.98 5.49 0.99
CA ALA A 59 10.34 6.01 0.81
C ALA A 59 11.20 5.81 2.08
N ALA A 60 10.67 6.16 3.25
CA ALA A 60 11.39 6.11 4.52
C ALA A 60 11.71 4.68 5.01
N THR A 61 10.97 3.67 4.55
CA THR A 61 11.12 2.26 4.98
C THR A 61 11.88 1.40 3.98
N GLY A 62 12.69 2.00 3.10
CA GLY A 62 13.42 1.27 2.05
C GLY A 62 12.52 0.64 0.98
N CYS A 63 11.24 1.01 0.97
CA CYS A 63 10.21 0.48 0.05
C CYS A 63 9.91 1.46 -1.10
N GLY A 64 10.79 2.42 -1.38
CA GLY A 64 10.54 3.47 -2.38
C GLY A 64 10.24 2.93 -3.79
N HIS A 65 10.75 1.75 -4.15
CA HIS A 65 10.44 1.09 -5.42
C HIS A 65 8.94 0.73 -5.56
N LEU A 66 8.22 0.51 -4.46
CA LEU A 66 6.78 0.25 -4.45
C LEU A 66 5.94 1.50 -4.73
N LEU A 67 6.56 2.66 -4.98
CA LEU A 67 5.88 3.85 -5.50
C LEU A 67 5.53 3.74 -6.98
N LEU A 68 6.24 2.90 -7.74
CA LEU A 68 6.07 2.84 -9.19
C LEU A 68 4.66 2.43 -9.64
N PRO A 69 3.96 1.48 -8.99
CA PRO A 69 2.56 1.19 -9.32
C PRO A 69 1.62 2.39 -9.18
N PHE A 70 1.96 3.38 -8.34
CA PHE A 70 1.14 4.58 -8.15
C PHE A 70 1.31 5.59 -9.28
N VAL A 71 2.47 5.65 -9.94
CA VAL A 71 2.76 6.69 -10.95
C VAL A 71 1.69 6.75 -12.05
N PRO A 72 1.38 5.66 -12.78
CA PRO A 72 0.35 5.71 -13.81
C PRO A 72 -1.07 5.89 -13.24
N VAL A 73 -1.30 5.48 -11.98
CA VAL A 73 -2.59 5.63 -11.31
C VAL A 73 -2.85 7.08 -10.93
N ARG A 74 -1.83 7.77 -10.40
CA ARG A 74 -1.87 9.20 -10.05
C ARG A 74 -2.16 10.06 -11.27
N GLU A 75 -1.49 9.79 -12.39
CA GLU A 75 -1.76 10.49 -13.66
C GLU A 75 -3.20 10.25 -14.13
N ARG A 76 -3.64 8.99 -14.18
CA ARG A 76 -5.01 8.65 -14.62
C ARG A 76 -6.09 9.30 -13.74
N LEU A 77 -5.88 9.33 -12.42
CA LEU A 77 -6.82 9.98 -11.50
C LEU A 77 -6.82 11.51 -11.68
N ARG A 78 -5.65 12.13 -11.84
CA ARG A 78 -5.55 13.56 -12.14
C ARG A 78 -6.28 13.89 -13.44
N ASP A 79 -6.01 13.17 -14.52
CA ASP A 79 -6.65 13.37 -15.83
C ASP A 79 -8.18 13.21 -15.74
N ALA A 80 -8.66 12.24 -14.95
CA ALA A 80 -10.09 12.03 -14.72
C ALA A 80 -10.75 13.20 -13.98
N VAL A 81 -10.09 13.73 -12.94
CA VAL A 81 -10.57 14.92 -12.21
C VAL A 81 -10.55 16.14 -13.11
N GLU A 82 -9.46 16.40 -13.80
CA GLU A 82 -9.32 17.54 -14.71
C GLU A 82 -10.38 17.52 -15.83
N SER A 83 -10.66 16.34 -16.40
CA SER A 83 -11.70 16.16 -17.40
C SER A 83 -13.10 16.42 -16.84
N ALA A 84 -13.40 15.87 -15.66
CA ALA A 84 -14.73 15.98 -15.05
C ALA A 84 -15.07 17.42 -14.63
N PHE A 85 -14.08 18.19 -14.18
CA PHE A 85 -14.26 19.56 -13.71
C PHE A 85 -13.79 20.62 -14.72
N SER A 86 -13.41 20.22 -15.94
CA SER A 86 -12.95 21.10 -17.02
C SER A 86 -11.79 22.04 -16.60
N CYS A 87 -10.82 21.49 -15.86
CA CYS A 87 -9.66 22.24 -15.33
C CYS A 87 -8.31 21.58 -15.67
N HIS A 88 -8.14 21.26 -16.95
CA HIS A 88 -6.94 20.62 -17.49
C HIS A 88 -5.65 21.38 -17.16
N PHE A 89 -4.62 20.63 -16.75
CA PHE A 89 -3.28 21.10 -16.42
C PHE A 89 -3.22 22.12 -15.27
N ASP A 90 -4.20 22.08 -14.37
CA ASP A 90 -4.38 23.07 -13.29
C ASP A 90 -4.31 22.43 -11.89
N LEU A 91 -3.99 21.13 -11.81
CA LEU A 91 -3.98 20.37 -10.56
C LEU A 91 -2.61 19.82 -10.20
N PHE A 92 -2.22 20.07 -8.95
CA PHE A 92 -1.15 19.38 -8.25
C PHE A 92 -1.75 18.34 -7.30
N ILE A 93 -1.00 17.28 -7.02
CA ILE A 93 -1.43 16.26 -6.06
C ILE A 93 -0.91 16.68 -4.70
N GLU A 94 -1.82 17.01 -3.78
CA GLU A 94 -1.46 17.40 -2.41
C GLU A 94 -1.06 16.19 -1.56
N PHE A 95 -1.69 15.05 -1.83
CA PHE A 95 -1.51 13.85 -1.04
C PHE A 95 -1.98 12.61 -1.80
N THR A 96 -1.20 11.54 -1.71
CA THR A 96 -1.56 10.18 -2.12
C THR A 96 -1.40 9.21 -0.95
N GLY A 97 -2.45 8.42 -0.67
CA GLY A 97 -2.38 7.39 0.37
C GLY A 97 -3.31 6.21 0.15
N LEU A 98 -2.82 5.00 0.45
CA LEU A 98 -3.64 3.81 0.60
C LEU A 98 -4.20 3.78 2.02
N ILE A 99 -5.52 3.69 2.14
CA ILE A 99 -6.25 3.75 3.39
C ILE A 99 -7.15 2.52 3.51
N SER A 100 -6.97 1.80 4.60
CA SER A 100 -7.82 0.71 5.03
C SER A 100 -8.67 1.14 6.21
N TRP A 101 -9.98 1.03 6.05
CA TRP A 101 -10.95 1.19 7.11
C TRP A 101 -11.32 -0.21 7.59
N CYS A 102 -10.82 -0.57 8.76
CA CYS A 102 -11.11 -1.87 9.37
C CYS A 102 -12.42 -1.81 10.14
N LYS A 103 -12.90 -2.96 10.63
CA LYS A 103 -14.13 -3.01 11.43
C LYS A 103 -14.14 -1.97 12.57
N GLY A 104 -15.26 -1.25 12.70
CA GLY A 104 -15.45 -0.17 13.67
C GLY A 104 -14.99 1.21 13.18
N ALA A 105 -14.27 1.29 12.06
CA ALA A 105 -13.86 2.58 11.50
C ALA A 105 -15.05 3.30 10.86
N SER A 106 -15.19 4.59 11.16
CA SER A 106 -16.17 5.50 10.56
C SER A 106 -15.67 6.95 10.61
N ILE A 107 -16.29 7.82 9.82
CA ILE A 107 -16.05 9.27 9.88
C ILE A 107 -17.37 10.01 9.70
N GLY A 108 -17.66 10.93 10.61
CA GLY A 108 -18.86 11.75 10.54
C GLY A 108 -18.82 12.77 9.40
N TRP A 109 -19.92 13.52 9.26
CA TRP A 109 -20.10 14.54 8.24
C TRP A 109 -18.99 15.59 8.24
N HIS A 110 -18.36 15.79 7.09
CA HIS A 110 -17.31 16.79 6.87
C HIS A 110 -17.16 17.14 5.38
N SER A 111 -16.55 18.30 5.10
CA SER A 111 -15.88 18.56 3.83
C SER A 111 -14.38 18.27 3.99
N ASP A 112 -13.68 18.01 2.88
CA ASP A 112 -12.24 17.74 2.90
C ASP A 112 -11.41 19.01 3.19
N ASP A 113 -11.96 20.19 2.94
CA ASP A 113 -11.35 21.50 3.19
C ASP A 113 -11.67 22.10 4.58
N ASN A 114 -12.31 21.33 5.47
CA ASN A 114 -12.98 21.85 6.66
C ASN A 114 -12.07 22.51 7.73
N LYS A 115 -10.75 22.33 7.66
CA LYS A 115 -9.77 22.86 8.63
C LYS A 115 -8.78 23.82 7.96
N PRO A 116 -8.22 24.80 8.70
CA PRO A 116 -7.31 25.79 8.13
C PRO A 116 -6.15 25.21 7.31
N TYR A 117 -5.55 24.10 7.76
CA TYR A 117 -4.44 23.44 7.07
C TYR A 117 -4.86 22.52 5.91
N LEU A 118 -6.16 22.45 5.61
CA LEU A 118 -6.76 21.65 4.53
C LEU A 118 -7.46 22.53 3.48
N ARG A 119 -7.53 23.84 3.69
CA ARG A 119 -8.31 24.78 2.86
C ARG A 119 -7.85 24.86 1.40
N GLN A 120 -6.61 24.47 1.13
CA GLN A 120 -6.04 24.44 -0.21
C GLN A 120 -6.61 23.33 -1.11
N ARG A 121 -7.31 22.33 -0.54
CA ARG A 121 -7.88 21.22 -1.30
C ARG A 121 -8.98 21.71 -2.22
N ALA A 122 -8.85 21.41 -3.50
CA ALA A 122 -9.83 21.72 -4.52
C ALA A 122 -10.73 20.51 -4.83
N PHE A 123 -10.13 19.33 -4.96
CA PHE A 123 -10.83 18.11 -5.35
C PHE A 123 -10.32 16.89 -4.59
N THR A 124 -11.17 15.87 -4.52
CA THR A 124 -10.87 14.58 -3.93
C THR A 124 -11.14 13.48 -4.94
N ALA A 125 -10.29 12.46 -4.96
CA ALA A 125 -10.56 11.20 -5.62
C ALA A 125 -10.39 10.03 -4.66
N VAL A 126 -11.40 9.17 -4.56
CA VAL A 126 -11.39 7.93 -3.79
C VAL A 126 -11.57 6.78 -4.75
N CYS A 127 -10.54 5.97 -4.93
CA CYS A 127 -10.58 4.75 -5.74
C CYS A 127 -10.65 3.51 -4.85
N TYR A 128 -11.59 2.62 -5.13
CA TYR A 128 -11.85 1.41 -4.37
C TYR A 128 -11.00 0.27 -4.87
N LEU A 129 -10.35 -0.45 -3.95
CA LEU A 129 -9.42 -1.53 -4.30
C LEU A 129 -10.02 -2.91 -4.10
N ASN A 130 -11.10 -3.02 -3.33
CA ASN A 130 -11.80 -4.27 -3.05
C ASN A 130 -13.33 -4.08 -3.02
N ASP A 131 -14.06 -5.20 -3.00
CA ASP A 131 -15.48 -5.25 -3.32
C ASP A 131 -16.37 -5.08 -2.07
N HIS A 132 -17.28 -4.10 -2.07
CA HIS A 132 -18.34 -4.02 -1.06
C HIS A 132 -19.31 -5.21 -1.18
N GLY A 133 -19.75 -5.76 -0.05
CA GLY A 133 -20.64 -6.92 0.04
C GLY A 133 -19.93 -8.27 -0.10
N LYS A 134 -18.68 -8.29 -0.56
CA LYS A 134 -17.85 -9.50 -0.72
C LYS A 134 -16.63 -9.47 0.20
N ASP A 135 -15.81 -8.42 0.13
CA ASP A 135 -14.58 -8.28 0.92
C ASP A 135 -14.81 -7.49 2.22
N TYR A 136 -15.80 -6.58 2.22
CA TYR A 136 -16.22 -5.81 3.41
C TYR A 136 -17.71 -5.47 3.36
N LYS A 137 -18.29 -5.06 4.50
CA LYS A 137 -19.66 -4.53 4.61
C LYS A 137 -19.67 -3.24 5.43
N GLY A 138 -20.64 -2.37 5.16
CA GLY A 138 -20.62 -0.99 5.68
C GLY A 138 -19.49 -0.20 5.02
N GLY A 139 -19.01 0.87 5.65
CA GLY A 139 -18.00 1.73 5.04
C GLY A 139 -18.49 2.47 3.79
N ILE A 140 -19.80 2.73 3.67
CA ILE A 140 -20.39 3.41 2.53
C ILE A 140 -20.10 4.91 2.62
N LEU A 141 -19.55 5.45 1.53
CA LEU A 141 -19.39 6.90 1.34
C LEU A 141 -20.78 7.49 1.02
N GLN A 142 -21.23 8.41 1.88
CA GLN A 142 -22.53 9.08 1.77
C GLN A 142 -22.32 10.59 1.67
N PHE A 143 -23.10 11.26 0.83
CA PHE A 143 -23.13 12.71 0.67
C PHE A 143 -24.44 13.24 1.27
N GLN A 144 -24.36 14.40 1.93
CA GLN A 144 -25.50 14.97 2.63
C GLN A 144 -26.59 15.45 1.66
N ASP A 145 -26.15 16.03 0.53
CA ASP A 145 -27.01 16.67 -0.46
C ASP A 145 -26.53 16.36 -1.90
N GLY A 146 -27.46 16.32 -2.86
CA GLY A 146 -27.22 16.07 -4.30
C GLY A 146 -27.25 14.58 -4.70
N GLU A 147 -26.91 14.28 -5.97
CA GLU A 147 -26.79 12.92 -6.50
C GLU A 147 -25.40 12.65 -7.12
N PRO A 148 -24.87 11.41 -7.03
CA PRO A 148 -25.38 10.30 -6.23
C PRO A 148 -25.26 10.59 -4.73
N SER A 149 -26.27 10.25 -3.93
CA SER A 149 -26.26 10.42 -2.46
C SER A 149 -25.40 9.37 -1.73
N CYS A 150 -25.27 8.18 -2.30
CA CYS A 150 -24.29 7.17 -1.90
C CYS A 150 -23.90 6.30 -3.09
N ILE A 151 -22.76 5.62 -2.99
CA ILE A 151 -22.26 4.72 -4.03
C ILE A 151 -21.94 3.38 -3.37
N THR A 152 -22.31 2.28 -4.03
CA THR A 152 -21.86 0.92 -3.68
C THR A 152 -20.78 0.52 -4.67
N PRO A 153 -19.50 0.74 -4.35
CA PRO A 153 -18.41 0.61 -5.30
C PRO A 153 -17.88 -0.82 -5.37
N VAL A 154 -17.37 -1.18 -6.54
CA VAL A 154 -16.58 -2.40 -6.77
C VAL A 154 -15.10 -2.06 -6.94
N ALA A 155 -14.23 -3.05 -6.82
CA ALA A 155 -12.80 -2.85 -7.05
C ALA A 155 -12.55 -2.21 -8.44
N GLY A 156 -11.78 -1.12 -8.46
CA GLY A 156 -11.43 -0.36 -9.65
C GLY A 156 -12.27 0.90 -9.88
N ASP A 157 -13.42 1.03 -9.20
CA ASP A 157 -14.25 2.23 -9.28
C ASP A 157 -13.57 3.43 -8.60
N ALA A 158 -13.82 4.62 -9.12
CA ALA A 158 -13.40 5.89 -8.51
C ALA A 158 -14.58 6.83 -8.31
N VAL A 159 -14.56 7.56 -7.21
CA VAL A 159 -15.50 8.63 -6.91
C VAL A 159 -14.71 9.91 -6.78
N ILE A 160 -15.07 10.92 -7.56
CA ILE A 160 -14.40 12.23 -7.60
C ILE A 160 -15.40 13.33 -7.27
N TYR A 161 -15.00 14.29 -6.46
CA TYR A 161 -15.87 15.37 -5.97
C TYR A 161 -15.07 16.60 -5.54
N THR A 162 -15.72 17.76 -5.44
CA THR A 162 -15.08 18.97 -4.89
C THR A 162 -14.80 18.80 -3.39
N ALA A 163 -13.69 19.33 -2.91
CA ALA A 163 -13.30 19.18 -1.50
C ALA A 163 -14.08 20.09 -0.53
N ASP A 164 -14.87 21.02 -1.05
CA ASP A 164 -15.54 22.08 -0.30
C ASP A 164 -16.90 21.64 0.29
N ASN A 165 -17.62 22.59 0.90
CA ASN A 165 -18.93 22.36 1.50
C ASN A 165 -20.02 21.95 0.49
N SER A 166 -19.74 22.00 -0.82
CA SER A 166 -20.64 21.48 -1.84
C SER A 166 -20.69 19.94 -1.82
N ASN A 167 -19.74 19.25 -1.19
CA ASN A 167 -19.77 17.80 -1.06
C ASN A 167 -19.47 17.38 0.38
N ILE A 168 -20.29 17.84 1.33
CA ILE A 168 -20.26 17.32 2.71
C ILE A 168 -20.61 15.84 2.68
N HIS A 169 -19.71 15.02 3.24
CA HIS A 169 -19.79 13.58 3.18
C HIS A 169 -19.38 12.90 4.48
N CYS A 170 -19.79 11.65 4.64
CA CYS A 170 -19.38 10.78 5.73
C CYS A 170 -19.08 9.38 5.20
N VAL A 171 -18.40 8.56 6.01
CA VAL A 171 -18.29 7.13 5.77
C VAL A 171 -18.89 6.43 6.98
N ASP A 172 -19.94 5.64 6.73
CA ASP A 172 -20.56 4.86 7.80
C ASP A 172 -19.61 3.77 8.33
N GLU A 173 -19.99 3.15 9.43
CA GLU A 173 -19.12 2.18 10.09
C GLU A 173 -18.87 0.95 9.20
N VAL A 174 -17.61 0.56 9.06
CA VAL A 174 -17.26 -0.76 8.53
C VAL A 174 -17.66 -1.82 9.56
N ILE A 175 -18.63 -2.66 9.22
CA ILE A 175 -19.19 -3.67 10.14
C ILE A 175 -18.53 -5.05 10.01
N GLU A 176 -17.95 -5.34 8.84
CA GLU A 176 -17.28 -6.60 8.54
C GLU A 176 -16.17 -6.35 7.51
N GLY A 177 -15.02 -7.01 7.68
CA GLY A 177 -13.91 -6.95 6.73
C GLY A 177 -13.09 -5.66 6.78
N GLU A 178 -12.35 -5.43 5.69
CA GLU A 178 -11.40 -4.35 5.54
C GLU A 178 -11.74 -3.57 4.26
N ARG A 179 -12.12 -2.29 4.33
CA ARG A 179 -12.41 -1.45 3.15
C ARG A 179 -11.13 -0.75 2.68
N LEU A 180 -10.61 -1.12 1.52
CA LEU A 180 -9.35 -0.60 0.99
C LEU A 180 -9.61 0.43 -0.11
N THR A 181 -8.97 1.58 0.02
CA THR A 181 -9.07 2.68 -0.95
C THR A 181 -7.72 3.33 -1.21
N LEU A 182 -7.53 3.81 -2.43
CA LEU A 182 -6.53 4.81 -2.76
C LEU A 182 -7.20 6.18 -2.73
N THR A 183 -6.72 7.07 -1.86
CA THR A 183 -7.24 8.44 -1.71
C THR A 183 -6.23 9.44 -2.22
N LEU A 184 -6.66 10.33 -3.12
CA LEU A 184 -5.90 11.49 -3.57
C LEU A 184 -6.65 12.78 -3.23
N TRP A 185 -5.91 13.77 -2.74
CA TRP A 185 -6.37 15.15 -2.69
C TRP A 185 -5.61 16.00 -3.70
N PHE A 186 -6.33 16.87 -4.40
CA PHE A 186 -5.78 17.77 -5.41
C PHE A 186 -5.89 19.21 -4.95
N THR A 187 -4.90 20.01 -5.31
CA THR A 187 -4.81 21.44 -5.02
C THR A 187 -4.50 22.20 -6.30
N ARG A 188 -4.89 23.47 -6.35
CA ARG A 188 -4.49 24.42 -7.40
C ARG A 188 -3.26 25.24 -7.00
N ASP A 189 -2.80 25.08 -5.76
CA ASP A 189 -1.64 25.78 -5.21
C ASP A 189 -0.42 24.85 -5.22
N SER A 190 0.55 25.15 -6.08
CA SER A 190 1.78 24.37 -6.25
C SER A 190 2.63 24.31 -4.98
N ALA A 191 2.45 25.23 -4.02
CA ALA A 191 3.17 25.17 -2.73
C ALA A 191 2.80 23.93 -1.90
N TYR A 192 1.67 23.30 -2.22
CA TYR A 192 1.16 22.11 -1.55
C TYR A 192 1.38 20.82 -2.35
N ASP A 193 2.09 20.87 -3.48
CA ASP A 193 2.46 19.67 -4.23
C ASP A 193 3.28 18.69 -3.37
N GLU A 194 2.90 17.42 -3.39
CA GLU A 194 3.59 16.36 -2.64
C GLU A 194 4.89 15.91 -3.31
N ASP A 195 5.01 16.09 -4.63
CA ASP A 195 6.12 15.53 -5.42
C ASP A 195 7.50 16.04 -4.98
N PRO A 196 7.74 17.36 -4.83
CA PRO A 196 9.05 17.86 -4.42
C PRO A 196 9.50 17.29 -3.06
N LYS A 197 8.58 17.16 -2.11
CA LYS A 197 8.87 16.60 -0.77
C LYS A 197 9.20 15.11 -0.88
N LEU A 198 8.42 14.36 -1.64
CA LEU A 198 8.64 12.93 -1.84
C LEU A 198 9.97 12.65 -2.56
N LEU A 199 10.33 13.44 -3.57
CA LEU A 199 11.61 13.36 -4.27
C LEU A 199 12.81 13.68 -3.36
N SER A 200 12.65 14.63 -2.45
CA SER A 200 13.65 14.89 -1.40
C SER A 200 13.89 13.65 -0.52
N PHE A 201 12.81 12.98 -0.07
CA PHE A 201 12.94 11.74 0.72
C PHE A 201 13.59 10.59 -0.06
N LEU A 202 13.19 10.40 -1.32
CA LEU A 202 13.74 9.33 -2.17
C LEU A 202 15.23 9.53 -2.47
N SER A 203 15.65 10.77 -2.73
CA SER A 203 17.06 11.09 -2.97
C SER A 203 17.91 10.87 -1.71
N GLN A 204 17.45 11.33 -0.55
CA GLN A 204 18.16 11.13 0.73
C GLN A 204 18.30 9.64 1.09
N THR A 205 17.23 8.86 0.91
CA THR A 205 17.25 7.42 1.21
C THR A 205 18.19 6.67 0.25
N SER A 206 18.26 7.09 -1.01
CA SER A 206 19.18 6.51 -2.00
C SER A 206 20.65 6.78 -1.67
N LEU A 207 20.96 7.92 -1.03
CA LEU A 207 22.33 8.30 -0.64
C LEU A 207 22.78 7.63 0.67
N ASN A 208 21.85 7.25 1.54
CA ASN A 208 22.16 6.68 2.86
C ASN A 208 22.37 5.15 2.84
N TYR A 209 22.42 4.53 1.66
CA TYR A 209 22.59 3.08 1.51
C TYR A 209 24.07 2.68 1.56
N GLU A 210 24.54 2.13 2.69
CA GLU A 210 25.79 1.36 2.85
C GLU A 210 25.56 0.23 3.88
N PRO A 211 26.06 -1.02 3.68
CA PRO A 211 27.10 -1.46 2.75
C PRO A 211 26.62 -2.37 1.60
N VAL A 212 27.55 -2.56 0.65
CA VAL A 212 27.65 -3.41 -0.58
C VAL A 212 26.93 -4.79 -0.59
N HIS A 213 26.38 -5.25 0.54
CA HIS A 213 25.81 -6.60 0.69
C HIS A 213 24.29 -6.66 0.92
N GLN A 214 23.60 -5.54 1.10
CA GLN A 214 22.13 -5.52 1.22
C GLN A 214 21.48 -5.08 -0.09
N ARG A 215 20.50 -5.87 -0.56
CA ARG A 215 19.78 -5.51 -1.78
C ARG A 215 18.93 -4.26 -1.52
N PRO A 216 18.94 -3.26 -2.41
CA PRO A 216 18.33 -1.93 -2.19
C PRO A 216 16.82 -1.94 -1.94
N TYR A 217 16.15 -3.05 -2.23
CA TYR A 217 14.71 -3.25 -2.09
C TYR A 217 14.31 -4.02 -0.83
N ILE A 218 15.27 -4.40 0.03
CA ILE A 218 14.95 -5.01 1.32
C ILE A 218 14.40 -3.92 2.25
N PRO A 219 13.20 -4.12 2.83
CA PRO A 219 12.58 -3.09 3.64
C PRO A 219 13.31 -2.90 4.98
N LEU A 220 13.29 -1.66 5.47
CA LEU A 220 13.75 -1.27 6.79
C LEU A 220 12.53 -0.87 7.62
N PRO A 221 12.18 -1.59 8.69
CA PRO A 221 11.01 -1.26 9.50
C PRO A 221 11.14 0.14 10.11
N ALA A 222 10.05 0.92 10.06
CA ALA A 222 9.88 2.09 10.91
C ALA A 222 9.83 1.71 12.41
N SER A 223 9.70 2.72 13.28
CA SER A 223 9.49 2.51 14.72
C SER A 223 8.31 1.57 14.98
N ASP A 224 8.48 0.64 15.91
CA ASP A 224 7.45 -0.35 16.25
C ASP A 224 6.12 0.27 16.69
N LEU A 225 6.17 1.46 17.29
CA LEU A 225 4.97 2.25 17.64
C LEU A 225 4.10 2.59 16.43
N MET A 226 4.67 2.72 15.23
CA MET A 226 3.90 2.97 14.01
C MET A 226 3.09 1.75 13.57
N TYR A 227 3.48 0.55 13.96
CA TYR A 227 2.76 -0.69 13.63
C TYR A 227 1.78 -1.10 14.73
N TRP A 228 1.76 -0.41 15.87
CA TRP A 228 0.85 -0.72 16.95
C TRP A 228 -0.58 -0.26 16.62
N PHE A 229 -1.46 -1.21 16.39
CA PHE A 229 -2.87 -0.97 16.14
C PHE A 229 -3.64 -1.02 17.46
N SER A 230 -4.17 0.13 17.88
CA SER A 230 -4.97 0.23 19.10
C SER A 230 -6.44 -0.06 18.81
N TYR A 231 -7.05 -0.92 19.62
CA TYR A 231 -8.47 -1.25 19.52
C TYR A 231 -9.07 -1.47 20.91
N ASP A 232 -10.05 -0.62 21.26
CA ASP A 232 -10.65 -0.51 22.60
C ASP A 232 -9.60 -0.38 23.72
N HIS A 233 -9.56 -1.33 24.65
CA HIS A 233 -8.61 -1.40 25.77
C HIS A 233 -7.38 -2.29 25.46
N SER A 234 -7.18 -2.66 24.20
CA SER A 234 -6.13 -3.59 23.76
C SER A 234 -5.44 -3.11 22.47
N GLY A 235 -4.50 -3.90 21.96
CA GLY A 235 -3.89 -3.65 20.67
C GLY A 235 -3.03 -4.82 20.22
N PHE A 236 -2.53 -4.73 18.98
CA PHE A 236 -1.63 -5.70 18.40
C PHE A 236 -0.71 -5.04 17.37
N ASP A 237 0.41 -5.67 17.06
CA ASP A 237 1.27 -5.27 15.96
C ASP A 237 0.67 -5.71 14.60
N ILE A 238 0.51 -4.77 13.67
CA ILE A 238 -0.10 -5.01 12.35
C ILE A 238 0.65 -6.09 11.56
N ARG A 239 1.99 -6.13 11.64
CA ARG A 239 2.80 -7.09 10.88
C ARG A 239 2.55 -8.50 11.39
N CYS A 240 2.54 -8.66 12.72
CA CYS A 240 2.19 -9.91 13.38
C CYS A 240 0.80 -10.39 13.02
N ALA A 241 -0.19 -9.51 13.14
CA ALA A 241 -1.58 -9.82 12.83
C ALA A 241 -1.76 -10.27 11.38
N ARG A 242 -1.17 -9.55 10.41
CA ARG A 242 -1.30 -9.89 8.99
C ARG A 242 -0.60 -11.21 8.62
N VAL A 243 0.55 -11.52 9.22
CA VAL A 243 1.21 -12.84 9.05
C VAL A 243 0.38 -13.95 9.70
N HIS A 244 -0.15 -13.70 10.91
CA HIS A 244 -0.91 -14.69 11.66
C HIS A 244 -2.24 -15.08 11.00
N ILE A 245 -3.01 -14.10 10.53
CA ILE A 245 -4.31 -14.33 9.85
C ILE A 245 -4.13 -15.18 8.59
N LEU A 246 -2.95 -15.11 7.97
CA LEU A 246 -2.59 -15.89 6.79
C LEU A 246 -1.99 -17.26 7.11
N GLY A 247 -2.02 -17.67 8.39
CA GLY A 247 -1.59 -19.00 8.87
C GLY A 247 -0.10 -19.12 9.17
N PHE A 248 0.64 -18.01 9.19
CA PHE A 248 2.08 -18.03 9.45
C PHE A 248 2.41 -17.57 10.88
N SER A 249 3.64 -17.86 11.31
CA SER A 249 4.23 -17.34 12.55
C SER A 249 5.67 -16.92 12.34
N PHE A 250 6.14 -15.98 13.15
CA PHE A 250 7.56 -15.61 13.19
C PHE A 250 8.33 -16.51 14.16
N HIS A 251 9.52 -16.91 13.74
CA HIS A 251 10.46 -17.72 14.51
C HIS A 251 11.82 -17.02 14.58
N THR A 252 12.56 -17.25 15.65
CA THR A 252 13.93 -16.73 15.79
C THR A 252 14.85 -17.31 14.72
N SER A 253 15.78 -16.49 14.21
CA SER A 253 16.83 -16.96 13.30
C SER A 253 18.00 -17.64 14.01
N ILE A 254 18.08 -17.52 15.34
CA ILE A 254 19.15 -18.10 16.16
C ILE A 254 18.82 -19.58 16.38
N ASP A 255 19.70 -20.47 15.88
CA ASP A 255 19.67 -21.88 16.23
C ASP A 255 20.03 -22.01 17.73
N GLU A 256 19.31 -22.87 18.46
CA GLU A 256 19.39 -23.03 19.93
C GLU A 256 20.79 -23.39 20.50
N ASP A 257 21.84 -23.43 19.69
CA ASP A 257 23.19 -23.85 20.08
C ASP A 257 24.02 -22.74 20.77
N SER A 258 23.62 -21.47 20.70
CA SER A 258 24.25 -20.40 21.50
C SER A 258 23.51 -20.19 22.82
N LYS A 259 23.82 -21.03 23.82
CA LYS A 259 23.60 -20.71 25.24
C LYS A 259 24.46 -19.51 25.64
N SER A 260 24.09 -18.31 25.21
CA SER A 260 24.67 -17.08 25.72
C SER A 260 23.65 -15.94 25.61
N PHE A 261 23.11 -15.58 26.78
CA PHE A 261 22.34 -14.37 27.09
C PHE A 261 20.97 -14.24 26.43
N ALA A 262 19.93 -14.65 27.16
CA ALA A 262 18.68 -13.90 27.13
C ALA A 262 18.88 -12.63 27.98
N PRO A 263 18.80 -11.41 27.44
CA PRO A 263 18.28 -10.32 28.24
C PRO A 263 16.80 -10.65 28.45
N ALA A 264 16.40 -10.87 29.70
CA ALA A 264 15.03 -11.18 30.08
C ALA A 264 14.08 -9.95 29.98
N GLU A 265 14.40 -8.97 29.11
CA GLU A 265 13.80 -7.62 29.11
C GLU A 265 13.55 -7.01 27.71
N ASP A 266 13.89 -7.67 26.60
CA ASP A 266 13.57 -7.14 25.26
C ASP A 266 12.07 -7.34 24.95
N ASP A 267 11.38 -6.26 24.56
CA ASP A 267 9.98 -6.33 24.09
C ASP A 267 9.90 -7.32 22.90
N PRO A 268 9.01 -8.34 22.93
CA PRO A 268 8.86 -9.31 21.85
C PRO A 268 8.72 -8.70 20.45
N ILE A 269 8.18 -7.47 20.35
CA ILE A 269 8.00 -6.76 19.09
C ILE A 269 9.34 -6.31 18.48
N GLU A 270 10.36 -5.98 19.30
CA GLU A 270 11.68 -5.56 18.80
C GLU A 270 12.38 -6.65 17.99
N PHE A 271 12.03 -7.92 18.22
CA PHE A 271 12.55 -9.04 17.42
C PHE A 271 12.07 -8.98 15.96
N LEU A 272 10.99 -8.26 15.65
CA LEU A 272 10.55 -8.02 14.28
C LEU A 272 11.47 -7.07 13.51
N GLY A 273 12.31 -6.31 14.19
CA GLY A 273 13.39 -5.52 13.58
C GLY A 273 14.65 -6.34 13.28
N LYS A 274 14.78 -7.53 13.87
CA LYS A 274 15.93 -8.44 13.74
C LYS A 274 15.65 -9.52 12.67
N PRO A 275 16.65 -10.27 12.20
CA PRO A 275 16.42 -11.38 11.27
C PRO A 275 15.46 -12.44 11.83
N VAL A 276 14.53 -12.90 11.01
CA VAL A 276 13.45 -13.85 11.39
C VAL A 276 13.30 -14.98 10.38
N ARG A 277 12.69 -16.09 10.82
CA ARG A 277 12.17 -17.16 9.95
C ARG A 277 10.65 -17.17 9.97
N LEU A 278 10.04 -17.75 8.94
CA LEU A 278 8.59 -17.96 8.87
C LEU A 278 8.27 -19.44 9.14
N GLY A 279 7.35 -19.68 10.06
CA GLY A 279 6.76 -20.99 10.30
C GLY A 279 5.31 -21.02 9.84
N ARG A 280 4.83 -22.22 9.54
CA ARG A 280 3.42 -22.53 9.26
C ARG A 280 3.17 -23.99 9.64
N GLU A 281 2.12 -24.23 10.41
CA GLU A 281 1.85 -25.54 11.02
C GLU A 281 3.09 -26.06 11.76
N ASP A 282 3.58 -27.26 11.41
CA ASP A 282 4.76 -27.87 12.02
C ASP A 282 6.07 -27.57 11.26
N GLY A 283 6.01 -26.83 10.16
CA GLY A 283 7.16 -26.53 9.29
C GLY A 283 7.74 -25.14 9.50
N VAL A 284 9.07 -25.02 9.44
CA VAL A 284 9.78 -23.73 9.40
C VAL A 284 10.51 -23.60 8.07
N PHE A 285 10.32 -22.47 7.40
CA PHE A 285 11.00 -22.15 6.15
C PHE A 285 12.49 -21.86 6.41
N ASP A 286 13.38 -22.51 5.67
CA ASP A 286 14.83 -22.43 5.89
C ASP A 286 15.39 -21.01 5.70
N LYS A 287 14.83 -20.25 4.75
CA LYS A 287 15.29 -18.88 4.46
C LYS A 287 15.08 -17.95 5.66
N VAL A 288 16.17 -17.30 6.06
CA VAL A 288 16.15 -16.19 7.00
C VAL A 288 15.79 -14.90 6.25
N PHE A 289 14.77 -14.20 6.74
CA PHE A 289 14.37 -12.88 6.29
C PHE A 289 15.09 -11.81 7.12
N ALA A 290 15.42 -10.69 6.49
CA ALA A 290 16.13 -9.58 7.13
C ALA A 290 15.39 -9.01 8.35
N ASN A 291 14.05 -9.00 8.32
CA ASN A 291 13.17 -8.53 9.40
C ASN A 291 11.72 -8.99 9.13
N GLY A 292 10.82 -8.72 10.08
CA GLY A 292 9.40 -9.06 10.00
C GLY A 292 8.66 -8.39 8.84
N LEU A 293 9.09 -7.20 8.41
CA LEU A 293 8.49 -6.49 7.27
C LEU A 293 8.85 -7.16 5.93
N HIS A 294 10.11 -7.59 5.77
CA HIS A 294 10.54 -8.38 4.60
C HIS A 294 9.77 -9.70 4.51
N ALA A 295 9.65 -10.43 5.62
CA ALA A 295 8.87 -11.65 5.67
C ALA A 295 7.37 -11.41 5.36
N LEU A 296 6.76 -10.36 5.91
CA LEU A 296 5.37 -9.99 5.61
C LEU A 296 5.18 -9.68 4.12
N GLN A 297 6.07 -8.90 3.50
CA GLN A 297 6.00 -8.59 2.07
C GLN A 297 5.98 -9.86 1.22
N VAL A 298 6.82 -10.85 1.53
CA VAL A 298 6.86 -12.11 0.79
C VAL A 298 5.59 -12.93 1.02
N VAL A 299 5.05 -12.97 2.24
CA VAL A 299 3.76 -13.62 2.53
C VAL A 299 2.62 -12.99 1.73
N GLN A 300 2.51 -11.66 1.75
CA GLN A 300 1.47 -10.96 0.99
C GLN A 300 1.63 -11.16 -0.52
N PHE A 301 2.87 -11.16 -1.02
CA PHE A 301 3.16 -11.42 -2.43
C PHE A 301 2.79 -12.84 -2.85
N TYR A 302 3.05 -13.84 -2.01
CA TYR A 302 2.61 -15.22 -2.25
C TYR A 302 1.09 -15.29 -2.44
N TYR A 303 0.31 -14.67 -1.56
CA TYR A 303 -1.16 -14.68 -1.69
C TYR A 303 -1.67 -13.88 -2.89
N TRP A 304 -1.00 -12.79 -3.26
CA TRP A 304 -1.30 -12.07 -4.50
C TRP A 304 -1.07 -12.97 -5.73
N LYS A 305 0.02 -13.74 -5.74
CA LYS A 305 0.43 -14.58 -6.87
C LYS A 305 -0.03 -16.03 -6.80
N ALA A 306 -0.78 -16.42 -5.77
CA ALA A 306 -1.27 -17.78 -5.57
C ALA A 306 -2.08 -18.32 -6.77
N PRO A 307 -2.97 -17.56 -7.43
CA PRO A 307 -3.67 -18.04 -8.62
C PRO A 307 -2.73 -18.37 -9.78
N GLU A 308 -1.69 -17.55 -9.99
CA GLU A 308 -0.67 -17.79 -11.04
C GLU A 308 0.17 -19.03 -10.74
N LEU A 309 0.55 -19.22 -9.47
CA LEU A 309 1.32 -20.40 -9.01
C LEU A 309 0.49 -21.69 -9.15
N ALA A 310 -0.77 -21.67 -8.72
CA ALA A 310 -1.68 -22.80 -8.86
C ALA A 310 -1.92 -23.17 -10.34
N ALA A 311 -2.04 -22.18 -11.22
CA ALA A 311 -2.16 -22.41 -12.66
C ALA A 311 -0.90 -23.06 -13.25
N LYS A 312 0.30 -22.60 -12.85
CA LYS A 312 1.57 -23.22 -13.25
C LYS A 312 1.68 -24.67 -12.76
N ARG A 313 1.31 -24.95 -11.50
CA ARG A 313 1.33 -26.30 -10.90
C ARG A 313 0.51 -27.30 -11.72
N LYS A 314 -0.69 -26.91 -12.16
CA LYS A 314 -1.57 -27.72 -13.01
C LYS A 314 -0.95 -28.03 -14.38
N GLN A 315 -0.08 -27.14 -14.91
CA GLN A 315 0.60 -27.34 -16.20
C GLN A 315 1.84 -28.23 -16.08
N THR A 316 2.57 -28.18 -14.96
CA THR A 316 3.80 -28.98 -14.73
C THR A 316 3.57 -30.38 -14.16
N SER A 317 2.32 -30.77 -13.86
CA SER A 317 1.96 -32.10 -13.33
C SER A 317 2.25 -33.30 -14.27
N GLY A 318 3.03 -33.11 -15.34
CA GLY A 318 3.51 -34.15 -16.27
C GLY A 318 5.03 -34.31 -16.38
N GLY A 319 5.85 -33.63 -15.57
CA GLY A 319 7.32 -33.65 -15.69
C GLY A 319 8.05 -33.76 -14.35
N SER A 320 8.77 -34.86 -14.15
CA SER A 320 9.63 -35.17 -13.01
C SER A 320 10.73 -34.12 -12.79
N GLY A 321 10.79 -33.55 -11.59
CA GLY A 321 11.95 -32.77 -11.12
C GLY A 321 11.58 -31.63 -10.18
N THR A 322 10.93 -31.91 -9.04
CA THR A 322 10.68 -30.86 -8.03
C THR A 322 11.98 -30.61 -7.27
N ALA A 323 12.59 -29.44 -7.48
CA ALA A 323 13.62 -28.95 -6.58
C ALA A 323 12.95 -28.74 -5.21
N CYS A 324 13.27 -29.60 -4.24
CA CYS A 324 12.74 -29.47 -2.89
C CYS A 324 13.24 -28.16 -2.27
N CYS A 325 12.34 -27.27 -1.88
CA CYS A 325 12.69 -26.21 -0.94
C CYS A 325 13.06 -26.88 0.39
N PRO A 326 14.23 -26.58 0.97
CA PRO A 326 14.57 -27.08 2.29
C PRO A 326 13.57 -26.49 3.29
N VAL A 327 12.74 -27.35 3.86
CA VAL A 327 11.95 -27.07 5.05
C VAL A 327 12.67 -27.78 6.17
N ILE A 328 13.07 -27.04 7.19
CA ILE A 328 13.68 -27.67 8.35
C ILE A 328 12.53 -28.15 9.24
N GLN A 329 12.49 -29.45 9.57
CA GLN A 329 11.61 -29.99 10.61
C GLN A 329 12.08 -29.60 12.02
N SER A 330 12.84 -28.50 12.15
CA SER A 330 13.35 -28.03 13.44
C SER A 330 12.26 -27.25 14.17
N ARG A 331 12.22 -27.45 15.48
CA ARG A 331 11.42 -26.63 16.41
C ARG A 331 12.09 -25.27 16.56
N GLY A 332 12.08 -24.44 15.52
CA GLY A 332 12.48 -23.04 15.68
C GLY A 332 11.62 -22.40 16.77
N THR A 333 12.21 -21.65 17.70
CA THR A 333 11.46 -21.03 18.79
C THR A 333 10.52 -19.97 18.22
N LYS A 334 9.21 -20.22 18.33
CA LYS A 334 8.17 -19.26 17.94
C LYS A 334 8.31 -18.00 18.79
N LEU A 335 8.29 -16.83 18.17
CA LEU A 335 8.36 -15.57 18.91
C LEU A 335 7.10 -15.39 19.77
N PRO A 336 7.24 -15.03 21.07
CA PRO A 336 6.12 -14.84 21.99
C PRO A 336 5.46 -13.47 21.78
N LEU A 337 4.94 -13.25 20.57
CA LEU A 337 4.36 -11.97 20.17
C LEU A 337 2.98 -11.76 20.84
N PRO A 338 2.62 -10.52 21.20
CA PRO A 338 1.33 -10.21 21.80
C PRO A 338 0.21 -10.42 20.78
N PHE A 339 -0.42 -11.59 20.81
CA PHE A 339 -1.60 -11.92 20.04
C PHE A 339 -2.84 -11.79 20.91
N ASN A 340 -3.88 -11.14 20.40
CA ASN A 340 -5.21 -11.23 20.99
C ASN A 340 -6.10 -12.09 20.08
N HIS A 341 -5.81 -13.40 20.09
CA HIS A 341 -6.40 -14.38 19.18
C HIS A 341 -7.90 -14.15 18.96
N GLY A 342 -8.25 -13.79 17.72
CA GLY A 342 -9.63 -13.54 17.29
C GLY A 342 -10.00 -12.06 17.14
N VAL A 343 -9.33 -11.13 17.82
CA VAL A 343 -9.54 -9.69 17.61
C VAL A 343 -9.00 -9.30 16.24
N GLU A 344 -7.77 -9.70 15.88
CA GLU A 344 -7.20 -9.37 14.57
C GLU A 344 -8.03 -9.91 13.39
N GLN A 345 -8.57 -11.13 13.51
CA GLN A 345 -9.45 -11.73 12.51
C GLN A 345 -10.80 -11.01 12.43
N THR A 346 -11.28 -10.49 13.56
CA THR A 346 -12.51 -9.68 13.60
C THR A 346 -12.30 -8.32 12.94
N ILE A 347 -11.11 -7.73 13.11
CA ILE A 347 -10.76 -6.39 12.63
C ILE A 347 -10.43 -6.38 11.13
N PHE A 348 -9.50 -7.22 10.70
CA PHE A 348 -9.10 -7.31 9.29
C PHE A 348 -10.01 -8.21 8.46
N GLY A 349 -10.97 -8.87 9.11
CA GLY A 349 -11.82 -9.89 8.51
C GLY A 349 -11.15 -11.27 8.46
N SER A 350 -11.99 -12.30 8.39
CA SER A 350 -11.52 -13.64 8.04
C SER A 350 -11.12 -13.59 6.56
N TYR A 351 -9.85 -13.83 6.27
CA TYR A 351 -9.44 -14.17 4.91
C TYR A 351 -10.07 -15.53 4.62
N LYS A 352 -11.28 -15.51 4.08
CA LYS A 352 -11.88 -16.63 3.36
C LYS A 352 -11.10 -16.80 2.06
N ASN A 353 -9.80 -17.07 2.16
CA ASN A 353 -9.05 -17.73 1.12
C ASN A 353 -9.59 -19.16 1.09
N ALA A 354 -10.81 -19.30 0.57
CA ALA A 354 -11.30 -20.57 0.09
C ALA A 354 -10.18 -21.13 -0.81
N GLU A 355 -9.63 -22.26 -0.41
CA GLU A 355 -8.94 -23.18 -1.31
C GLU A 355 -7.56 -22.75 -1.85
N ILE A 356 -6.76 -21.96 -1.13
CA ILE A 356 -5.31 -21.89 -1.47
C ILE A 356 -4.61 -23.09 -0.81
N ASP A 357 -4.40 -24.13 -1.60
CA ASP A 357 -3.62 -25.30 -1.24
C ASP A 357 -2.14 -24.92 -1.09
N PHE A 358 -1.72 -24.73 0.15
CA PHE A 358 -0.40 -24.22 0.49
C PHE A 358 0.68 -25.28 0.31
N GLU A 359 1.75 -24.93 -0.41
CA GLU A 359 2.95 -25.73 -0.52
C GLU A 359 4.19 -24.87 -0.30
N TRP A 360 5.15 -25.35 0.48
CA TRP A 360 6.43 -24.66 0.71
C TRP A 360 7.25 -24.45 -0.56
N ASN A 361 7.12 -25.33 -1.55
CA ASN A 361 7.77 -25.16 -2.86
C ASN A 361 7.21 -23.94 -3.60
N ASP A 362 5.89 -23.76 -3.61
CA ASP A 362 5.26 -22.58 -4.21
C ASP A 362 5.61 -21.30 -3.45
N PHE A 363 5.74 -21.38 -2.12
CA PHE A 363 6.22 -20.27 -1.32
C PHE A 363 7.68 -19.87 -1.68
N GLY A 364 8.56 -20.86 -1.89
CA GLY A 364 9.91 -20.62 -2.38
C GLY A 364 9.95 -19.99 -3.78
N LEU A 365 9.08 -20.44 -4.70
CA LEU A 365 8.91 -19.81 -6.01
C LEU A 365 8.40 -18.37 -5.89
N ALA A 366 7.44 -18.11 -5.00
CA ALA A 366 6.91 -16.79 -4.75
C ALA A 366 7.97 -15.83 -4.21
N LEU A 367 8.88 -16.31 -3.36
CA LEU A 367 10.03 -15.53 -2.91
C LEU A 367 10.94 -15.13 -4.07
N SER A 368 11.28 -16.05 -4.98
CA SER A 368 12.06 -15.70 -6.18
C SER A 368 11.31 -14.73 -7.10
N MET A 369 9.98 -14.87 -7.23
CA MET A 369 9.15 -13.94 -7.99
C MET A 369 9.10 -12.55 -7.35
N TRP A 370 9.01 -12.47 -6.02
CA TRP A 370 9.06 -11.22 -5.26
C TRP A 370 10.40 -10.53 -5.44
N GLU A 371 11.53 -11.25 -5.32
CA GLU A 371 12.87 -10.69 -5.53
C GLU A 371 13.00 -10.08 -6.95
N ASN A 372 12.54 -10.80 -7.98
CA ASN A 372 12.55 -10.31 -9.36
C ASN A 372 11.65 -9.08 -9.56
N TYR A 373 10.47 -9.08 -8.97
CA TYR A 373 9.53 -7.96 -9.02
C TYR A 373 10.14 -6.72 -8.37
N SER A 374 10.65 -6.84 -7.14
CA SER A 374 11.25 -5.75 -6.40
C SER A 374 12.52 -5.21 -7.07
N GLU A 375 13.36 -6.08 -7.63
CA GLU A 375 14.55 -5.65 -8.38
C GLU A 375 14.18 -4.88 -9.65
N ASN A 376 13.16 -5.32 -10.39
CA ASN A 376 12.69 -4.63 -11.59
C ASN A 376 12.16 -3.23 -11.24
N LEU A 377 11.33 -3.12 -10.20
CA LEU A 377 10.84 -1.82 -9.75
C LEU A 377 11.96 -0.92 -9.27
N GLN A 378 12.93 -1.45 -8.53
CA GLN A 378 14.08 -0.68 -8.09
C GLN A 378 14.90 -0.15 -9.28
N ARG A 379 15.13 -0.98 -10.30
CA ARG A 379 15.83 -0.58 -11.51
C ARG A 379 15.11 0.58 -12.22
N LYS A 380 13.80 0.45 -12.40
CA LYS A 380 12.95 1.49 -13.00
C LYS A 380 12.96 2.77 -12.16
N LEU A 381 12.93 2.67 -10.83
CA LEU A 381 13.02 3.82 -9.93
C LEU A 381 14.36 4.53 -10.13
N SER A 382 15.48 3.79 -10.10
CA SER A 382 16.82 4.35 -10.33
C SER A 382 16.96 5.02 -11.71
N THR A 383 16.31 4.47 -12.75
CA THR A 383 16.28 5.09 -14.07
C THR A 383 15.42 6.36 -14.11
N SER A 384 14.30 6.40 -13.39
CA SER A 384 13.32 7.50 -13.45
C SER A 384 13.69 8.68 -12.54
N LEU A 385 14.30 8.39 -11.39
CA LEU A 385 14.57 9.37 -10.34
C LEU A 385 15.36 10.61 -10.81
N PRO A 386 16.42 10.50 -11.65
CA PRO A 386 17.12 11.69 -12.16
C PRO A 386 16.23 12.61 -13.00
N TYR A 387 15.33 12.04 -13.80
CA TYR A 387 14.37 12.81 -14.59
C TYR A 387 13.35 13.49 -13.69
N TRP A 388 12.82 12.77 -12.69
CA TRP A 388 11.88 13.36 -11.73
C TRP A 388 12.49 14.48 -10.92
N LEU A 389 13.73 14.30 -10.43
CA LEU A 389 14.45 15.34 -9.70
C LEU A 389 14.69 16.60 -10.55
N SER A 390 15.01 16.42 -11.83
CA SER A 390 15.28 17.54 -12.75
C SER A 390 14.02 18.34 -13.10
N ASN A 391 12.84 17.74 -13.00
CA ASN A 391 11.55 18.36 -13.31
C ASN A 391 10.71 18.66 -12.06
N GLU A 392 11.21 18.33 -10.86
CA GLU A 392 10.50 18.44 -9.58
C GLU A 392 9.12 17.78 -9.55
N ALA A 393 8.89 16.77 -10.39
CA ALA A 393 7.60 16.11 -10.60
C ALA A 393 7.77 14.61 -10.85
N ILE A 394 6.79 13.81 -10.43
CA ILE A 394 6.73 12.37 -10.63
C ILE A 394 5.74 12.06 -11.74
N PHE A 395 6.24 11.47 -12.82
CA PHE A 395 5.47 11.18 -14.03
C PHE A 395 5.98 9.91 -14.72
N ILE A 396 5.20 9.37 -15.66
CA ILE A 396 5.62 8.21 -16.45
C ILE A 396 6.82 8.58 -17.32
N THR A 397 7.97 7.95 -17.05
CA THR A 397 9.16 8.07 -17.90
C THR A 397 9.10 7.00 -18.99
N ASN A 398 8.94 7.44 -20.24
CA ASN A 398 9.19 6.55 -21.37
C ASN A 398 10.69 6.34 -21.45
N SER A 399 11.17 5.14 -21.11
CA SER A 399 12.57 4.78 -21.28
C SER A 399 12.90 4.75 -22.77
N PHE A 400 13.28 5.89 -23.35
CA PHE A 400 13.99 5.92 -24.62
C PHE A 400 15.37 5.35 -24.36
N SER A 401 15.65 4.15 -24.87
CA SER A 401 17.03 3.72 -25.04
C SER A 401 17.73 4.79 -25.88
N PRO A 402 18.87 5.36 -25.45
CA PRO A 402 19.59 6.30 -26.29
C PRO A 402 19.97 5.56 -27.57
N GLN A 403 19.40 5.97 -28.70
CA GLN A 403 19.95 5.58 -29.99
C GLN A 403 21.40 6.07 -30.00
N VAL A 404 22.33 5.14 -30.00
CA VAL A 404 23.72 5.43 -30.33
C VAL A 404 23.69 5.94 -31.76
N CYS A 405 23.75 7.27 -31.91
CA CYS A 405 24.11 7.90 -33.16
C CYS A 405 25.54 7.47 -33.47
N ASN A 406 25.71 6.35 -34.17
CA ASN A 406 26.94 6.06 -34.88
C ASN A 406 27.09 7.12 -35.97
N GLY A 407 27.74 8.22 -35.62
CA GLY A 407 28.26 9.19 -36.57
C GLY A 407 29.37 8.52 -37.37
N GLY A 408 29.01 7.92 -38.50
CA GLY A 408 29.94 7.63 -39.58
C GLY A 408 30.13 8.89 -40.42
N ASN A 409 31.34 9.43 -40.39
CA ASN A 409 31.93 10.17 -41.50
C ASN A 409 33.29 9.55 -41.79
#